data_AF-A0A9P5TYW0-F1
#
_entry.id   AF-A0A9P5TYW0-F1
#
_cell.length_a   1.000
_cell.length_b   1.000
_cell.length_c   1.000
_cell.angle_alpha   90.00
_cell.angle_beta   90.00
_cell.angle_gamma   90.00
#
_symmetry.space_group_name_H-M   'P 1'
#
loop_
_entity.id
_entity.type
_entity.pdbx_description
1 polymer ?
#
loop_
_entity_poly.entity_id
_entity_poly.type
_entity_poly.pdbx_seq_one_letter_code
_entity_poly.pdbx_strand_id
1 'polypeptide(L)'
;IVIINGLDECSNSHDQQRILSLLRDTMYKHPLPFRILITSRPEPHIKESFNTPQLRSICCWMPLDNNLYQASCEIRVFLHEKFQEILHHHLYTMGHVPRPCPTYNQIDALVGKASGYFIYPSTVLKYID
;
A
#
# COMPACT_ATOMS: atom_id res chain seq x y z
N ILE A 1 6.73 19.07 -3.50
CA ILE A 1 6.33 18.14 -2.41
C ILE A 1 7.56 17.31 -2.07
N VAL A 2 7.86 17.10 -0.80
CA VAL A 2 8.90 16.18 -0.34
C VAL A 2 8.22 14.93 0.20
N ILE A 3 8.68 13.75 -0.21
CA ILE A 3 8.10 12.47 0.19
C ILE A 3 9.13 11.73 1.04
N ILE A 4 8.74 11.36 2.26
CA ILE A 4 9.49 10.47 3.14
C ILE A 4 8.74 9.14 3.12
N ASN A 5 9.23 8.20 2.32
CA ASN A 5 8.57 6.92 2.13
C ASN A 5 9.13 5.87 3.10
N GLY A 6 8.26 5.23 3.89
CA GLY A 6 8.64 4.17 4.82
C GLY A 6 9.46 4.67 6.02
N LEU A 7 8.95 5.65 6.77
CA LEU A 7 9.64 6.15 7.97
C LEU A 7 9.96 5.02 8.96
N ASP A 8 9.09 4.02 9.07
CA ASP A 8 9.26 2.85 9.94
C ASP A 8 10.42 1.92 9.55
N GLU A 9 10.97 2.05 8.35
CA GLU A 9 12.14 1.28 7.89
C GLU A 9 13.49 1.88 8.37
N CYS A 10 13.46 2.97 9.14
CA CYS A 10 14.67 3.50 9.77
C CYS A 10 15.21 2.50 10.82
N SER A 11 16.54 2.52 11.01
CA SER A 11 17.28 1.56 11.85
C SER A 11 16.75 1.39 13.27
N ASN A 12 16.15 2.42 13.86
CA ASN A 12 15.58 2.37 15.21
C ASN A 12 14.52 3.48 15.42
N SER A 13 13.74 3.33 16.49
CA SER A 13 12.67 4.29 16.86
C SER A 13 13.18 5.69 17.21
N HIS A 14 14.40 5.80 17.75
CA HIS A 14 15.00 7.09 18.10
C HIS A 14 15.25 7.94 16.85
N ASP A 15 15.78 7.35 15.78
CA ASP A 15 16.02 8.05 14.53
C ASP A 15 14.70 8.51 13.87
N GLN A 16 13.67 7.68 13.95
CA GLN A 16 12.33 8.03 13.48
C GLN A 16 11.75 9.25 14.25
N GLN A 17 11.82 9.22 15.58
CA GLN A 17 11.37 10.33 16.43
C GLN A 17 12.20 11.60 16.23
N ARG A 18 13.51 11.45 15.98
CA ARG A 18 14.41 12.56 15.67
C ARG A 18 14.04 13.24 14.36
N ILE A 19 13.75 12.46 13.32
CA ILE A 19 13.27 12.99 12.04
C ILE A 19 11.97 13.79 12.25
N LEU A 20 10.98 13.22 12.94
CA LEU A 20 9.71 13.90 13.20
C LEU A 20 9.90 15.20 14.01
N SER A 21 10.80 15.19 15.00
CA SER A 21 11.12 16.38 15.79
C SER A 21 11.79 17.47 14.96
N LEU A 22 12.75 17.12 14.10
CA LEU A 22 13.41 18.07 13.20
C LEU A 22 12.43 18.68 12.21
N LEU A 23 11.54 17.87 11.63
CA LEU A 23 10.50 18.34 10.71
C LEU A 23 9.54 19.30 11.41
N ARG A 24 9.03 18.91 12.58
CA ARG A 24 8.20 19.77 13.43
C ARG A 24 8.88 21.13 13.65
N ASP A 25 10.10 21.11 14.18
CA ASP A 25 10.81 22.35 14.56
C ASP A 25 11.09 23.23 13.34
N THR A 26 11.40 22.63 12.19
CA THR A 26 11.63 23.35 10.93
C THR A 26 10.34 23.99 10.42
N MET A 27 9.22 23.27 10.42
CA MET A 27 7.94 23.79 9.94
C MET A 27 7.37 24.89 10.85
N TYR A 28 7.67 24.86 12.15
CA TYR A 28 7.31 25.94 13.07
C TYR A 28 8.17 27.20 12.87
N LYS A 29 9.47 27.04 12.68
CA LYS A 29 10.40 28.16 12.55
C LYS A 29 10.33 28.82 11.18
N HIS A 30 10.03 28.04 10.14
CA HIS A 30 10.11 28.49 8.77
C HIS A 30 8.87 28.06 7.98
N PRO A 31 8.13 29.01 7.36
CA PRO A 31 7.11 28.66 6.40
C PRO A 31 7.80 28.09 5.15
N LEU A 32 7.77 26.76 5.02
CA LEU A 32 8.39 26.07 3.89
C LEU A 32 7.53 26.26 2.63
N PRO A 33 8.13 26.51 1.44
CA PRO A 33 7.39 26.65 0.19
C PRO A 33 6.93 25.29 -0.39
N PHE A 34 6.90 24.23 0.42
CA PHE A 34 6.53 22.88 0.01
C PHE A 34 5.80 22.13 1.13
N ARG A 35 5.07 21.08 0.74
CA ARG A 35 4.44 20.12 1.66
C ARG A 35 5.30 18.87 1.81
N ILE A 36 5.18 18.23 2.97
CA ILE A 36 5.83 16.96 3.30
C ILE A 36 4.75 15.88 3.40
N LEU A 37 4.94 14.78 2.68
CA LEU A 37 4.16 13.57 2.81
C LEU A 37 5.02 12.50 3.46
N ILE A 38 4.55 11.91 4.55
CA ILE A 38 5.23 10.85 5.27
C ILE A 38 4.36 9.59 5.15
N THR A 39 4.95 8.50 4.67
CA THR A 39 4.30 7.18 4.69
C THR A 39 5.02 6.31 5.72
N SER A 40 4.26 5.54 6.49
CA SER A 40 4.83 4.58 7.42
C SER A 40 3.82 3.51 7.82
N ARG A 41 4.31 2.39 8.34
CA ARG A 41 3.48 1.53 9.19
C ARG A 41 3.05 2.28 10.46
N PRO A 42 1.89 1.93 11.03
CA PRO A 42 1.31 2.65 12.16
C PRO A 42 1.89 2.18 13.51
N GLU A 43 3.22 2.19 13.63
CA GLU A 43 3.96 1.79 14.84
C GLU A 43 3.65 2.71 16.04
N PRO A 44 3.62 2.20 17.28
CA PRO A 44 3.15 2.96 18.44
C PRO A 44 3.86 4.31 18.65
N HIS A 45 5.19 4.34 18.61
CA HIS A 45 5.97 5.57 18.82
C HIS A 45 5.82 6.58 17.69
N ILE A 46 5.57 6.12 16.45
CA ILE A 46 5.24 7.01 15.32
C ILE A 46 3.87 7.66 15.58
N LYS A 47 2.86 6.85 15.89
CA LYS A 47 1.51 7.34 16.24
C LYS A 47 1.55 8.36 17.37
N GLU A 48 2.25 8.04 18.45
CA GLU A 48 2.40 8.91 19.62
C GLU A 48 3.04 10.25 19.25
N SER A 49 4.08 10.23 18.40
CA SER A 49 4.75 11.46 17.94
C SER A 49 3.78 12.38 17.20
N PHE A 50 2.99 11.84 16.27
CA PHE A 50 1.95 12.61 15.55
C PHE A 50 0.77 13.00 16.44
N ASN A 51 0.61 12.39 17.62
CA ASN A 51 -0.45 12.69 18.56
C ASN A 51 -0.15 13.92 19.45
N THR A 52 1.06 14.47 19.37
CA THR A 52 1.45 15.67 20.12
C THR A 52 0.69 16.91 19.61
N PRO A 53 0.35 17.89 20.48
CA PRO A 53 -0.38 19.09 20.06
C PRO A 53 0.30 19.84 18.90
N GLN A 54 1.63 19.84 18.90
CA GLN A 54 2.43 20.53 17.90
C GLN A 54 2.24 19.90 16.51
N LEU A 55 2.48 18.59 16.39
CA LEU A 55 2.32 17.90 15.11
C LEU A 55 0.85 17.80 14.68
N ARG A 56 -0.09 17.57 15.60
CA ARG A 56 -1.52 17.58 15.29
C ARG A 56 -2.01 18.89 14.66
N SER A 57 -1.42 20.03 15.02
CA SER A 57 -1.83 21.33 14.50
C SER A 57 -1.36 21.62 13.07
N ILE A 58 -0.32 20.91 12.59
CA ILE A 58 0.32 21.15 11.28
C ILE A 58 0.27 19.93 10.35
N CYS A 59 -0.12 18.76 10.86
CA CYS A 59 -0.17 17.52 10.09
C CYS A 59 -1.60 17.00 9.97
N CYS A 60 -1.91 16.45 8.79
CA CYS A 60 -3.12 15.65 8.56
C CYS A 60 -2.73 14.17 8.61
N TRP A 61 -3.31 13.43 9.56
CA TRP A 61 -3.15 11.98 9.63
C TRP A 61 -4.22 11.31 8.77
N MET A 62 -3.78 10.52 7.78
CA MET A 62 -4.67 9.82 6.86
C MET A 62 -4.40 8.31 6.97
N PRO A 63 -5.14 7.59 7.82
CA PRO A 63 -5.00 6.15 7.91
C PRO A 63 -5.50 5.52 6.60
N LEU A 64 -4.69 4.65 6.01
CA LEU A 64 -5.18 3.77 4.97
C LEU A 64 -5.92 2.64 5.66
N ASP A 65 -7.25 2.73 5.68
CA ASP A 65 -8.09 1.72 6.32
C ASP A 65 -7.85 0.36 5.65
N ASN A 66 -7.48 -0.62 6.46
CA ASN A 66 -7.33 -1.99 6.01
C ASN A 66 -8.69 -2.68 6.01
N ASN A 67 -9.66 -2.12 5.27
CA ASN A 67 -10.96 -2.76 5.06
C ASN A 67 -10.74 -4.01 4.21
N LEU A 68 -10.44 -5.12 4.88
CA LEU A 68 -10.14 -6.40 4.25
C LEU A 68 -11.25 -6.85 3.30
N TYR A 69 -12.52 -6.51 3.60
CA TYR A 69 -13.64 -6.83 2.72
C TYR A 69 -13.56 -6.02 1.42
N GLN A 70 -13.39 -4.70 1.50
CA GLN A 70 -13.26 -3.85 0.32
C GLN A 70 -12.02 -4.22 -0.50
N ALA A 71 -10.87 -4.39 0.15
CA ALA A 71 -9.64 -4.80 -0.50
C ALA A 71 -9.79 -6.17 -1.20
N SER A 72 -10.49 -7.13 -0.59
CA SER A 72 -10.77 -8.43 -1.20
C SER A 72 -11.65 -8.31 -2.44
N CYS A 73 -12.65 -7.43 -2.43
CA CYS A 73 -13.48 -7.14 -3.60
C CYS A 73 -12.66 -6.50 -4.73
N GLU A 74 -11.81 -5.52 -4.42
CA GLU A 74 -10.95 -4.87 -5.41
C GLU A 74 -9.90 -5.83 -5.99
N ILE A 75 -9.30 -6.68 -5.15
CA ILE A 75 -8.37 -7.73 -5.59
C ILE A 75 -9.05 -8.75 -6.50
N ARG A 76 -10.32 -9.10 -6.25
CA ARG A 76 -11.09 -10.00 -7.11
C ARG A 76 -11.24 -9.43 -8.51
N VAL A 77 -11.62 -8.16 -8.61
CA VAL A 77 -11.76 -7.44 -9.90
C VAL A 77 -10.42 -7.37 -10.61
N PHE A 78 -9.37 -6.95 -9.89
CA PHE A 78 -8.01 -6.86 -10.42
C PHE A 78 -7.49 -8.19 -10.99
N LEU A 79 -7.64 -9.29 -10.24
CA LEU A 79 -7.26 -10.62 -10.71
C LEU A 79 -8.04 -11.00 -11.97
N HIS A 80 -9.36 -10.81 -11.96
CA HIS A 80 -10.20 -11.17 -13.10
C HIS A 80 -9.79 -10.42 -14.37
N GLU A 81 -9.63 -9.10 -14.31
CA GLU A 81 -9.19 -8.27 -15.44
C GLU A 81 -7.81 -8.70 -15.95
N LYS A 82 -6.83 -8.85 -15.05
CA LYS A 82 -5.46 -9.19 -15.44
C LYS A 82 -5.31 -10.59 -16.01
N PHE A 83 -6.06 -11.56 -15.52
CA PHE A 83 -6.10 -12.87 -16.15
C PHE A 83 -6.71 -12.83 -17.56
N GLN A 84 -7.73 -12.01 -17.80
CA GLN A 84 -8.25 -11.83 -19.16
C GLN A 84 -7.22 -11.17 -20.08
N GLU A 85 -6.47 -10.18 -19.59
CA GLU A 85 -5.36 -9.57 -20.34
C GLU A 85 -4.30 -10.61 -20.73
N ILE A 86 -3.82 -11.41 -19.78
CA ILE A 86 -2.83 -12.47 -20.02
C ILE A 86 -3.35 -13.47 -21.06
N LEU A 87 -4.59 -13.94 -20.90
CA LEU A 87 -5.20 -14.88 -21.84
C LEU A 87 -5.42 -14.29 -23.24
N HIS A 88 -5.59 -12.97 -23.35
CA HIS A 88 -5.68 -12.27 -24.62
C HIS A 88 -4.29 -12.10 -25.28
N HIS A 89 -3.27 -11.74 -24.50
CA HIS A 89 -1.89 -11.64 -24.99
C HIS A 89 -1.35 -12.98 -25.48
N HIS A 90 -1.69 -14.08 -24.79
CA HIS A 90 -1.17 -15.42 -25.06
C HIS A 90 -2.17 -16.32 -25.81
N LEU A 91 -3.06 -15.75 -26.62
CA LEU A 91 -4.13 -16.50 -27.32
C LEU A 91 -3.63 -17.73 -28.10
N TYR A 92 -2.46 -17.62 -28.75
CA TYR A 92 -1.91 -18.71 -29.56
C TYR A 92 -1.38 -19.86 -28.71
N THR A 93 -0.70 -19.57 -27.60
CA THR A 93 -0.12 -20.58 -26.71
C THR A 93 -1.15 -21.14 -25.72
N MET A 94 -2.10 -20.30 -25.27
CA MET A 94 -3.15 -20.66 -24.31
C MET A 94 -4.51 -20.99 -24.94
N GLY A 95 -4.59 -21.15 -26.27
CA GLY A 95 -5.84 -21.50 -26.95
C GLY A 95 -6.46 -22.83 -26.51
N HIS A 96 -5.66 -23.73 -25.94
CA HIS A 96 -6.10 -25.02 -25.39
C HIS A 96 -6.63 -24.95 -23.95
N VAL A 97 -6.50 -23.80 -23.27
CA VAL A 97 -6.90 -23.64 -21.88
C VAL A 97 -8.42 -23.56 -21.76
N PRO A 98 -9.08 -24.43 -20.97
CA PRO A 98 -10.52 -24.41 -20.79
C PRO A 98 -11.03 -23.09 -20.18
N ARG A 99 -12.16 -22.58 -20.68
CA ARG A 99 -12.82 -21.37 -20.14
C ARG A 99 -13.96 -21.77 -19.18
N PRO A 100 -14.19 -21.01 -18.09
CA PRO A 100 -13.44 -19.83 -17.66
C PRO A 100 -12.07 -20.18 -17.06
N CYS A 101 -11.07 -19.38 -17.39
CA CYS A 101 -9.74 -19.46 -16.78
C CYS A 101 -9.37 -18.07 -16.21
N PRO A 102 -9.00 -17.99 -14.93
CA PRO A 102 -9.24 -18.98 -13.88
C PRO A 102 -10.73 -19.14 -13.59
N THR A 103 -11.08 -20.24 -12.93
CA THR A 103 -12.42 -20.43 -12.36
C THR A 103 -12.66 -19.48 -11.19
N TYR A 104 -13.93 -19.20 -10.87
CA TYR A 104 -14.29 -18.37 -9.71
C TYR A 104 -13.66 -18.86 -8.40
N ASN A 105 -13.65 -20.18 -8.17
CA ASN A 105 -13.03 -20.77 -6.98
C ASN A 105 -11.51 -20.52 -6.90
N GLN A 106 -10.82 -20.52 -8.05
CA GLN A 106 -9.38 -20.20 -8.09
C GLN A 106 -9.14 -18.71 -7.80
N ILE A 107 -9.98 -17.82 -8.33
CA ILE A 107 -9.91 -16.39 -8.02
C ILE A 107 -10.14 -16.18 -6.53
N ASP A 108 -11.19 -16.76 -5.94
CA ASP A 108 -11.48 -16.59 -4.51
C ASP A 108 -10.37 -17.16 -3.62
N ALA A 109 -9.73 -18.27 -4.03
CA ALA A 109 -8.56 -18.79 -3.33
C ALA A 109 -7.37 -17.81 -3.39
N LEU A 110 -7.13 -17.14 -4.52
CA LEU A 110 -6.09 -16.12 -4.65
C LEU A 110 -6.41 -14.85 -3.85
N VAL A 111 -7.67 -14.42 -3.84
CA VAL A 111 -8.16 -13.31 -3.01
C VAL A 111 -7.93 -13.61 -1.53
N GLY A 112 -8.30 -14.80 -1.07
CA GLY A 112 -8.09 -15.24 0.31
C GLY A 112 -6.61 -15.25 0.70
N LYS A 113 -5.74 -15.74 -0.19
CA LYS A 113 -4.29 -15.72 0.03
C LYS A 113 -3.70 -14.31 0.04
N ALA A 114 -4.31 -13.36 -0.66
CA ALA A 114 -3.83 -11.99 -0.70
C ALA A 114 -3.98 -11.25 0.64
N SER A 115 -4.92 -11.67 1.50
CA SER A 115 -5.16 -11.02 2.81
C SER A 115 -5.33 -9.50 2.72
N GLY A 116 -5.94 -9.00 1.63
CA GLY A 116 -6.10 -7.57 1.36
C GLY A 116 -4.88 -6.86 0.76
N TYR A 117 -3.76 -7.55 0.55
CA TYR A 117 -2.54 -6.96 0.00
C TYR A 117 -2.38 -7.25 -1.50
N PHE A 118 -2.32 -6.20 -2.32
CA PHE A 118 -2.13 -6.30 -3.77
C PHE A 118 -0.77 -6.86 -4.22
N ILE A 119 0.23 -6.90 -3.33
CA ILE A 119 1.56 -7.44 -3.65
C ILE A 119 1.49 -8.92 -4.02
N TYR A 120 0.64 -9.69 -3.33
CA TYR A 120 0.44 -11.11 -3.61
C TYR A 120 -0.16 -11.37 -5.00
N PRO A 121 -1.36 -10.85 -5.36
CA PRO A 121 -1.95 -11.09 -6.68
C PRO A 121 -1.08 -10.51 -7.80
N SER A 122 -0.40 -9.38 -7.58
CA SER A 122 0.53 -8.83 -8.57
C SER A 122 1.71 -9.77 -8.83
N THR A 123 2.23 -10.43 -7.80
CA THR A 123 3.34 -11.39 -7.94
C THR A 123 2.86 -12.66 -8.66
N VAL A 124 1.66 -13.16 -8.32
CA VAL A 124 1.05 -14.32 -8.99
C VAL A 124 0.86 -14.05 -10.48
N LEU A 125 0.31 -12.89 -10.85
CA LEU A 125 0.09 -12.53 -12.25
C LEU A 125 1.40 -12.41 -13.02
N LYS A 126 2.43 -11.76 -12.45
CA LYS A 126 3.77 -11.67 -13.05
C LYS A 126 4.46 -13.01 -13.25
N TYR A 127 4.10 -14.02 -12.46
CA TYR A 127 4.64 -15.37 -12.61
C TYR A 127 3.93 -16.15 -13.73
N ILE A 128 2.68 -15.79 -14.03
CA ILE A 128 1.84 -16.50 -15.00
C ILE A 128 1.97 -15.90 -16.41
N ASP A 129 2.09 -14.59 -16.52
CA ASP A 129 2.37 -13.87 -17.77
C ASP A 129 3.78 -14.19 -18.32
#